data_AF-A0A3D3FKX6-F1
#
_entry.id   AF-A0A3D3FKX6-F1
#
_cell.length_a   1.000
_cell.length_b   1.000
_cell.length_c   1.000
_cell.angle_alpha   90.00
_cell.angle_beta   90.00
_cell.angle_gamma   90.00
#
_symmetry.space_group_name_H-M   'P 1'
#
loop_
_entity.id
_entity.type
_entity.pdbx_description
1 polymer ?
#
loop_
_entity_poly.entity_id
_entity_poly.type
_entity_poly.pdbx_seq_one_letter_code
_entity_poly.pdbx_strand_id
1 'polypeptide(L)'
;MLPKQEVVAMILAGGQGSRLGVLTKKLAKPAVPYGGKYRIIDFPLSNCVNSGIETVGVLTQYQPLELNEYIGSGQPWDLDSMNAGVRVLPPYQRSRKSDWYKGTANAIYQNMPFIERYNPEYVLILSGDHIYKMDYSKMIAYHKEKNADCTIAAFEVPMDEASRFGIMNTREDGSIYQFDEKPKKPKSNKASMGIYVFTWS
;
A
#
# COMPACT_ATOMS: atom_id res chain seq x y z
N MET A 1 -10.06 -22.26 -9.46
CA MET A 1 -9.19 -21.61 -8.44
C MET A 1 -8.09 -20.90 -9.22
N LEU A 2 -7.73 -19.66 -8.87
CA LEU A 2 -6.62 -18.98 -9.53
C LEU A 2 -5.30 -19.65 -9.13
N PRO A 3 -4.23 -19.57 -9.94
CA PRO A 3 -2.95 -20.14 -9.55
C PRO A 3 -2.42 -19.46 -8.29
N LYS A 4 -1.75 -20.24 -7.43
CA LYS A 4 -1.12 -19.73 -6.21
C LYS A 4 -0.15 -18.62 -6.57
N GLN A 5 -0.23 -17.50 -5.85
CA GLN A 5 0.71 -16.39 -5.94
C GLN A 5 1.56 -16.38 -4.69
N GLU A 6 2.87 -16.21 -4.77
CA GLU A 6 3.69 -16.11 -3.55
C GLU A 6 3.31 -14.86 -2.74
N VAL A 7 3.07 -13.74 -3.44
CA VAL A 7 2.77 -12.43 -2.84
C VAL A 7 1.54 -11.81 -3.51
N VAL A 8 0.64 -11.26 -2.69
CA VAL A 8 -0.44 -10.37 -3.13
C VAL A 8 -0.18 -8.96 -2.59
N ALA A 9 -0.12 -7.97 -3.48
CA ALA A 9 -0.01 -6.57 -3.08
C ALA A 9 -1.38 -5.91 -2.93
N MET A 10 -1.56 -5.13 -1.87
CA MET A 10 -2.77 -4.37 -1.56
C MET A 10 -2.39 -2.89 -1.43
N ILE A 11 -2.75 -2.09 -2.44
CA ILE A 11 -2.48 -0.65 -2.48
C ILE A 11 -3.67 0.11 -1.88
N LEU A 12 -3.43 0.80 -0.76
CA LEU A 12 -4.40 1.66 -0.10
C LEU A 12 -4.47 3.01 -0.85
N ALA A 13 -5.46 3.16 -1.72
CA ALA A 13 -5.65 4.31 -2.59
C ALA A 13 -6.87 5.19 -2.20
N GLY A 14 -7.35 5.09 -0.96
CA GLY A 14 -8.50 5.84 -0.45
C GLY A 14 -8.21 7.27 0.03
N GLY A 15 -6.95 7.74 -0.06
CA GLY A 15 -6.52 9.02 0.50
C GLY A 15 -7.16 10.24 -0.17
N GLN A 16 -7.91 11.03 0.61
CA GLN A 16 -8.49 12.30 0.14
C GLN A 16 -7.43 13.37 -0.15
N GLY A 17 -6.29 13.35 0.55
CA GLY A 17 -5.24 14.36 0.37
C GLY A 17 -5.71 15.78 0.65
N SER A 18 -6.46 16.00 1.73
CA SER A 18 -7.09 17.28 2.08
C SER A 18 -6.13 18.48 2.09
N ARG A 19 -4.86 18.25 2.43
CA ARG A 19 -3.80 19.29 2.43
C ARG A 19 -3.42 19.80 1.03
N LEU A 20 -3.80 19.11 -0.04
CA LEU A 20 -3.56 19.54 -1.43
C LEU A 20 -4.64 20.50 -1.95
N GLY A 21 -5.64 20.82 -1.12
CA GLY A 21 -6.63 21.85 -1.40
C GLY A 21 -7.39 21.60 -2.72
N VAL A 22 -7.29 22.55 -3.65
CA VAL A 22 -8.02 22.51 -4.92
C VAL A 22 -7.63 21.34 -5.81
N LEU A 23 -6.42 20.80 -5.67
CA LEU A 23 -5.91 19.70 -6.51
C LEU A 23 -6.65 18.38 -6.28
N THR A 24 -7.16 18.16 -5.07
CA THR A 24 -7.86 16.91 -4.69
C THR A 24 -9.36 17.10 -4.49
N LYS A 25 -9.92 18.25 -4.91
CA LYS A 25 -11.34 18.56 -4.75
C LYS A 25 -12.25 17.59 -5.52
N LYS A 26 -11.79 17.09 -6.67
CA LYS A 26 -12.53 16.18 -7.56
C LYS A 26 -11.76 14.88 -7.87
N LEU A 27 -10.62 14.68 -7.19
CA LEU A 27 -9.68 13.61 -7.50
C LEU A 27 -9.17 12.99 -6.20
N ALA A 28 -9.08 11.67 -6.16
CA ALA A 28 -8.31 11.00 -5.11
C ALA A 28 -6.83 11.40 -5.21
N LYS A 29 -6.12 11.51 -4.08
CA LYS A 29 -4.69 11.86 -4.09
C LYS A 29 -3.85 10.95 -5.02
N PRO A 30 -4.07 9.62 -5.08
CA PRO A 30 -3.34 8.76 -6.00
C PRO A 30 -3.53 9.09 -7.49
N ALA A 31 -4.65 9.74 -7.86
CA ALA A 31 -4.95 10.12 -9.24
C ALA A 31 -4.34 11.47 -9.65
N VAL A 32 -3.67 12.18 -8.74
CA VAL A 32 -3.06 13.48 -9.04
C VAL A 32 -1.92 13.29 -10.05
N PRO A 33 -1.87 14.09 -11.14
CA PRO A 33 -0.78 14.06 -12.10
C PRO A 33 0.57 14.43 -11.47
N TYR A 34 1.63 13.79 -11.94
CA TYR A 34 3.01 14.00 -11.51
C TYR A 34 3.98 13.82 -12.67
N GLY A 35 5.04 14.64 -12.74
CA GLY A 35 6.11 14.47 -13.72
C GLY A 35 5.66 14.57 -15.19
N GLY A 36 4.58 15.30 -15.48
CA GLY A 36 4.06 15.56 -16.83
C GLY A 36 3.21 14.46 -17.44
N LYS A 37 3.54 13.18 -17.21
CA LYS A 37 2.85 12.03 -17.83
C LYS A 37 2.30 11.00 -16.85
N TYR A 38 2.75 11.04 -15.59
CA TYR A 38 2.42 10.02 -14.61
C TYR A 38 1.34 10.50 -13.66
N ARG A 39 0.78 9.59 -12.88
CA ARG A 39 0.01 9.84 -11.66
C ARG A 39 0.73 9.24 -10.46
N ILE A 40 0.38 9.67 -9.25
CA ILE A 40 1.04 9.18 -8.01
C ILE A 40 0.91 7.66 -7.88
N ILE A 41 -0.22 7.06 -8.27
CA ILE A 41 -0.45 5.61 -8.21
C ILE A 41 0.52 4.80 -9.07
N ASP A 42 1.13 5.40 -10.09
CA ASP A 42 2.04 4.71 -11.01
C ASP A 42 3.27 4.18 -10.29
N PHE A 43 3.74 4.90 -9.27
CA PHE A 43 4.93 4.55 -8.52
C PHE A 43 4.78 3.21 -7.77
N PRO A 44 3.79 3.02 -6.89
CA PRO A 44 3.60 1.73 -6.24
C PRO A 44 3.25 0.61 -7.23
N LEU A 45 2.49 0.88 -8.32
CA LEU A 45 2.19 -0.12 -9.35
C LEU A 45 3.45 -0.60 -10.09
N SER A 46 4.27 0.34 -10.57
CA SER A 46 5.53 0.02 -11.22
C SER A 46 6.52 -0.65 -10.25
N ASN A 47 6.54 -0.26 -8.98
CA ASN A 47 7.37 -0.94 -7.99
C ASN A 47 6.93 -2.39 -7.78
N CYS A 48 5.62 -2.70 -7.79
CA CYS A 48 5.14 -4.09 -7.73
C CYS A 48 5.67 -4.91 -8.90
N VAL A 49 5.46 -4.44 -10.12
CA VAL A 49 5.85 -5.17 -11.34
C VAL A 49 7.37 -5.34 -11.42
N ASN A 50 8.13 -4.28 -11.17
CA ASN A 50 9.60 -4.35 -11.17
C ASN A 50 10.16 -5.24 -10.04
N SER A 51 9.34 -5.59 -9.04
CA SER A 51 9.68 -6.52 -7.96
C SER A 51 9.15 -7.94 -8.20
N GLY A 52 8.57 -8.22 -9.38
CA GLY A 52 7.99 -9.53 -9.72
C GLY A 52 6.62 -9.80 -9.07
N ILE A 53 5.91 -8.76 -8.62
CA ILE A 53 4.59 -8.90 -8.00
C ILE A 53 3.51 -8.60 -9.03
N GLU A 54 2.86 -9.64 -9.51
CA GLU A 54 1.88 -9.57 -10.61
C GLU A 54 0.44 -9.42 -10.11
N THR A 55 0.14 -9.75 -8.85
CA THR A 55 -1.22 -9.68 -8.31
C THR A 55 -1.40 -8.49 -7.38
N VAL A 56 -2.22 -7.52 -7.81
CA VAL A 56 -2.36 -6.22 -7.12
C VAL A 56 -3.84 -5.85 -6.91
N GLY A 57 -4.27 -5.69 -5.66
CA GLY A 57 -5.55 -5.09 -5.30
C GLY A 57 -5.40 -3.60 -5.00
N VAL A 58 -6.16 -2.73 -5.67
CA VAL A 58 -6.17 -1.27 -5.41
C VAL A 58 -7.44 -0.89 -4.68
N LEU A 59 -7.33 -0.58 -3.38
CA LEU A 59 -8.46 -0.26 -2.53
C LEU A 59 -8.80 1.23 -2.65
N THR A 60 -9.91 1.53 -3.31
CA THR A 60 -10.36 2.91 -3.54
C THR A 60 -11.50 3.28 -2.62
N GLN A 61 -11.72 4.58 -2.38
CA GLN A 61 -12.80 5.04 -1.51
C GLN A 61 -13.38 6.36 -2.00
N TYR A 62 -12.61 7.44 -1.89
CA TYR A 62 -13.06 8.79 -2.26
C TYR A 62 -12.83 9.04 -3.76
N GLN A 63 -13.85 9.57 -4.46
CA GLN A 63 -13.78 9.97 -5.89
C GLN A 63 -13.05 8.94 -6.79
N PRO A 64 -13.49 7.66 -6.83
CA PRO A 64 -12.71 6.60 -7.45
C PRO A 64 -12.78 6.56 -8.98
N LEU A 65 -13.72 7.26 -9.61
CA LEU A 65 -14.02 7.13 -11.05
C LEU A 65 -12.77 7.35 -11.91
N GLU A 66 -12.14 8.51 -11.79
CA GLU A 66 -10.93 8.90 -12.54
C GLU A 66 -9.74 7.96 -12.29
N LEU A 67 -9.62 7.43 -11.08
CA LEU A 67 -8.56 6.48 -10.75
C LEU A 67 -8.85 5.11 -11.37
N ASN A 68 -10.11 4.68 -11.34
CA ASN A 68 -10.55 3.41 -11.91
C ASN A 68 -10.40 3.40 -13.45
N GLU A 69 -10.83 4.47 -14.12
CA GLU A 69 -10.66 4.63 -15.57
C GLU A 69 -9.18 4.62 -15.98
N TYR A 70 -8.34 5.30 -15.20
CA TYR A 70 -6.90 5.37 -15.47
C TYR A 70 -6.18 4.04 -15.24
N ILE A 71 -6.54 3.29 -14.19
CA ILE A 71 -5.99 1.94 -13.97
C ILE A 71 -6.45 1.00 -15.09
N GLY A 72 -7.72 1.09 -15.49
CA GLY A 72 -8.30 0.31 -16.57
C GLY A 72 -8.05 -1.19 -16.41
N SER A 73 -7.50 -1.82 -17.45
CA SER A 73 -7.12 -3.24 -17.43
C SER A 73 -5.79 -3.52 -16.72
N GLY A 74 -4.99 -2.51 -16.42
CA GLY A 74 -3.61 -2.68 -15.92
C GLY A 74 -2.56 -2.90 -17.00
N GLN A 75 -2.95 -2.94 -18.29
CA GLN A 75 -2.06 -3.18 -19.42
C GLN A 75 -0.81 -2.27 -19.48
N PRO A 76 -0.86 -0.97 -19.11
CA PRO A 76 0.34 -0.12 -19.09
C PRO A 76 1.47 -0.62 -18.16
N TRP A 77 1.13 -1.49 -17.20
CA TRP A 77 2.05 -2.11 -16.26
C TRP A 77 2.22 -3.61 -16.49
N ASP A 78 1.68 -4.17 -17.59
CA ASP A 78 1.64 -5.63 -17.82
C ASP A 78 0.87 -6.39 -16.71
N LEU A 79 -0.10 -5.70 -16.08
CA LEU A 79 -0.95 -6.21 -14.99
C LEU A 79 -2.35 -6.62 -15.50
N ASP A 80 -2.45 -7.15 -16.71
CA ASP A 80 -3.70 -7.53 -17.38
C ASP A 80 -3.83 -9.05 -17.65
N SER A 81 -2.98 -9.87 -17.02
CA SER A 81 -3.07 -11.34 -17.05
C SER A 81 -4.46 -11.87 -16.67
N MET A 82 -4.88 -12.98 -17.28
CA MET A 82 -6.10 -13.68 -16.89
C MET A 82 -6.00 -14.29 -15.48
N ASN A 83 -4.77 -14.62 -15.06
CA ASN A 83 -4.48 -15.37 -13.84
C ASN A 83 -3.96 -14.49 -12.70
N ALA A 84 -3.55 -13.26 -12.98
CA ALA A 84 -3.00 -12.29 -12.05
C ALA A 84 -3.46 -10.88 -12.49
N GLY A 85 -2.79 -9.82 -12.07
CA GLY A 85 -3.02 -8.46 -12.54
C GLY A 85 -3.63 -7.53 -11.50
N VAL A 86 -3.98 -6.33 -11.96
CA VAL A 86 -4.53 -5.28 -11.12
C VAL A 86 -6.05 -5.39 -11.04
N ARG A 87 -6.61 -5.23 -9.84
CA ARG A 87 -8.06 -5.15 -9.62
C ARG A 87 -8.38 -3.97 -8.71
N VAL A 88 -9.29 -3.11 -9.17
CA VAL A 88 -9.81 -2.02 -8.35
C VAL A 88 -10.89 -2.57 -7.42
N LEU A 89 -10.72 -2.34 -6.12
CA LEU A 89 -11.56 -2.86 -5.04
C LEU A 89 -12.24 -1.68 -4.34
N PRO A 90 -13.42 -1.25 -4.80
CA PRO A 90 -14.21 -0.25 -4.10
C PRO A 90 -14.90 -0.87 -2.87
N PRO A 91 -15.34 -0.05 -1.89
CA PRO A 91 -16.19 -0.52 -0.81
C PRO A 91 -17.49 -1.07 -1.41
N TYR A 92 -17.94 -2.23 -0.95
CA TYR A 92 -19.18 -2.84 -1.40
C TYR A 92 -20.09 -3.13 -0.20
N GLN A 93 -21.39 -2.95 -0.42
CA GLN A 93 -22.39 -3.02 0.62
C GLN A 93 -22.74 -4.49 0.93
N ARG A 94 -22.36 -4.97 2.13
CA ARG A 94 -22.68 -6.34 2.58
C ARG A 94 -24.07 -6.47 3.25
N SER A 95 -24.70 -5.35 3.67
CA SER A 95 -26.09 -5.29 4.19
C SER A 95 -26.67 -3.86 4.10
N ARG A 96 -27.94 -3.61 4.49
CA ARG A 96 -28.72 -2.35 4.29
C ARG A 96 -28.11 -0.98 4.69
N LYS A 97 -26.84 -0.90 5.14
CA LYS A 97 -26.10 0.37 5.33
C LYS A 97 -24.93 0.47 4.33
N SER A 98 -24.72 1.64 3.73
CA SER A 98 -23.54 1.89 2.89
C SER A 98 -22.30 2.00 3.79
N ASP A 99 -21.54 0.91 3.90
CA ASP A 99 -20.32 0.91 4.71
C ASP A 99 -19.14 1.35 3.85
N TRP A 100 -18.80 2.64 3.97
CA TRP A 100 -17.46 3.13 3.66
C TRP A 100 -16.42 2.33 4.45
N TYR A 101 -15.18 2.21 3.96
CA TYR A 101 -14.13 1.64 4.81
C TYR A 101 -13.96 2.48 6.07
N LYS A 102 -14.06 1.82 7.22
CA LYS A 102 -13.92 2.46 8.54
C LYS A 102 -12.47 2.86 8.84
N GLY A 103 -11.53 2.41 8.02
CA GLY A 103 -10.10 2.65 8.11
C GLY A 103 -9.33 1.73 7.16
N THR A 104 -8.01 1.91 7.07
CA THR A 104 -7.12 1.13 6.18
C THR A 104 -7.18 -0.37 6.47
N ALA A 105 -7.12 -0.77 7.75
CA ALA A 105 -7.24 -2.16 8.14
C ALA A 105 -8.62 -2.75 7.81
N ASN A 106 -9.70 -1.96 7.93
CA ASN A 106 -11.03 -2.41 7.55
C ASN A 106 -11.16 -2.60 6.02
N ALA A 107 -10.45 -1.81 5.23
CA ALA A 107 -10.38 -1.98 3.78
C ALA A 107 -9.76 -3.34 3.42
N ILE A 108 -8.67 -3.73 4.09
CA ILE A 108 -8.07 -5.06 3.91
C ILE A 108 -9.03 -6.16 4.37
N TYR A 109 -9.61 -6.02 5.57
CA TYR A 109 -10.54 -7.00 6.14
C TYR A 109 -11.73 -7.31 5.21
N GLN A 110 -12.36 -6.28 4.65
CA GLN A 110 -13.48 -6.47 3.73
C GLN A 110 -13.06 -7.17 2.43
N ASN A 111 -11.80 -7.06 2.03
CA ASN A 111 -11.26 -7.63 0.80
C ASN A 111 -10.38 -8.88 1.04
N MET A 112 -10.40 -9.49 2.23
CA MET A 112 -9.74 -10.77 2.46
C MET A 112 -10.14 -11.86 1.45
N PRO A 113 -11.42 -11.97 1.01
CA PRO A 113 -11.79 -12.94 -0.02
C PRO A 113 -11.05 -12.74 -1.36
N PHE A 114 -10.61 -11.53 -1.68
CA PHE A 114 -9.77 -11.28 -2.86
C PHE A 114 -8.38 -11.88 -2.65
N ILE A 115 -7.77 -11.67 -1.48
CA ILE A 115 -6.46 -12.21 -1.12
C ILE A 115 -6.49 -13.75 -1.13
N GLU A 116 -7.48 -14.34 -0.46
CA GLU A 116 -7.64 -15.79 -0.30
C GLU A 116 -7.81 -16.54 -1.63
N ARG A 117 -8.34 -15.89 -2.68
CA ARG A 117 -8.47 -16.49 -4.02
C ARG A 117 -7.15 -16.93 -4.64
N TYR A 118 -6.05 -16.29 -4.23
CA TYR A 118 -4.69 -16.56 -4.71
C TYR A 118 -3.86 -17.39 -3.74
N ASN A 119 -4.40 -17.70 -2.55
CA ASN A 119 -3.74 -18.47 -1.49
C ASN A 119 -2.26 -18.07 -1.24
N PRO A 120 -1.98 -16.77 -0.96
CA PRO A 120 -0.60 -16.30 -0.90
C PRO A 120 0.10 -16.64 0.39
N GLU A 121 1.43 -16.72 0.31
CA GLU A 121 2.30 -16.87 1.49
C GLU A 121 2.49 -15.52 2.19
N TYR A 122 2.56 -14.43 1.41
CA TYR A 122 2.78 -13.09 1.93
C TYR A 122 1.79 -12.08 1.36
N VAL A 123 1.46 -11.09 2.19
CA VAL A 123 0.66 -9.93 1.77
C VAL A 123 1.50 -8.67 1.93
N LEU A 124 1.65 -7.92 0.84
CA LEU A 124 2.33 -6.64 0.81
C LEU A 124 1.30 -5.50 0.83
N ILE A 125 1.30 -4.69 1.87
CA ILE A 125 0.44 -3.51 2.00
C ILE A 125 1.24 -2.27 1.61
N LEU A 126 0.69 -1.47 0.69
CA LEU A 126 1.34 -0.26 0.16
C LEU A 126 0.45 0.97 0.34
N SER A 127 1.06 2.12 0.55
CA SER A 127 0.37 3.40 0.40
C SER A 127 0.33 3.82 -1.07
N GLY A 128 -0.85 4.14 -1.59
CA GLY A 128 -1.05 4.59 -2.97
C GLY A 128 -0.71 6.07 -3.22
N ASP A 129 -0.22 6.78 -2.21
CA ASP A 129 -0.17 8.25 -2.21
C ASP A 129 1.24 8.84 -1.98
N HIS A 130 2.26 7.99 -2.07
CA HIS A 130 3.68 8.33 -1.98
C HIS A 130 4.37 8.15 -3.33
N ILE A 131 5.40 8.95 -3.57
CA ILE A 131 6.23 8.91 -4.78
C ILE A 131 7.61 8.41 -4.37
N TYR A 132 7.94 7.20 -4.80
CA TYR A 132 9.22 6.55 -4.46
C TYR A 132 9.52 5.42 -5.44
N LYS A 133 10.79 4.99 -5.45
CA LYS A 133 11.24 3.78 -6.13
C LYS A 133 11.76 2.81 -5.09
N MET A 134 11.23 1.59 -5.06
CA MET A 134 11.64 0.56 -4.13
C MET A 134 11.50 -0.81 -4.79
N ASP A 135 12.48 -1.67 -4.54
CA ASP A 135 12.45 -3.08 -4.91
C ASP A 135 11.95 -3.88 -3.70
N TYR A 136 10.70 -4.33 -3.77
CA TYR A 136 10.05 -5.07 -2.69
C TYR A 136 10.58 -6.49 -2.54
N SER A 137 11.21 -7.06 -3.57
CA SER A 137 11.77 -8.41 -3.50
C SER A 137 12.80 -8.53 -2.35
N LYS A 138 13.58 -7.45 -2.13
CA LYS A 138 14.53 -7.34 -1.02
C LYS A 138 13.85 -7.27 0.34
N MET A 139 12.75 -6.52 0.44
CA MET A 139 11.97 -6.42 1.68
C MET A 139 11.31 -7.76 2.04
N ILE A 140 10.79 -8.47 1.03
CA ILE A 140 10.19 -9.79 1.18
C ILE A 140 11.27 -10.82 1.57
N ALA A 141 12.45 -10.79 0.92
CA ALA A 141 13.57 -11.65 1.29
C ALA A 141 14.01 -11.43 2.75
N TYR A 142 14.09 -10.16 3.19
CA TYR A 142 14.39 -9.84 4.58
C TYR A 142 13.30 -10.35 5.55
N HIS A 143 12.02 -10.22 5.18
CA HIS A 143 10.89 -10.75 5.96
C HIS A 143 10.99 -12.28 6.14
N LYS A 144 11.33 -13.00 5.05
CA LYS A 144 11.57 -14.44 5.05
C LYS A 144 12.76 -14.83 5.94
N GLU A 145 13.88 -14.14 5.79
CA GLU A 145 15.10 -14.40 6.58
C GLU A 145 14.85 -14.27 8.09
N LYS A 146 14.07 -13.26 8.49
CA LYS A 146 13.75 -13.01 9.89
C LYS A 146 12.59 -13.84 10.44
N ASN A 147 11.88 -14.58 9.58
CA ASN A 147 10.65 -15.28 9.95
C ASN A 147 9.70 -14.39 10.77
N ALA A 148 9.52 -13.15 10.32
CA ALA A 148 8.79 -12.12 11.06
C ALA A 148 7.29 -12.20 10.78
N ASP A 149 6.45 -11.91 11.79
CA ASP A 149 5.01 -11.76 11.56
C ASP A 149 4.69 -10.55 10.67
N CYS A 150 5.46 -9.47 10.84
CA CYS A 150 5.34 -8.23 10.08
C CYS A 150 6.72 -7.57 9.90
N THR A 151 7.00 -7.10 8.68
CA THR A 151 8.14 -6.24 8.36
C THR A 151 7.61 -4.88 7.90
N ILE A 152 8.15 -3.79 8.44
CA ILE A 152 7.75 -2.42 8.12
C ILE A 152 8.91 -1.69 7.44
N ALA A 153 8.66 -1.04 6.31
CA ALA A 153 9.68 -0.21 5.68
C ALA A 153 9.85 1.12 6.43
N ALA A 154 11.09 1.46 6.70
CA ALA A 154 11.50 2.67 7.40
C ALA A 154 12.34 3.57 6.49
N PHE A 155 12.15 4.88 6.62
CA PHE A 155 13.02 5.89 6.03
C PHE A 155 13.63 6.75 7.14
N GLU A 156 14.94 6.98 7.09
CA GLU A 156 15.60 7.86 8.05
C GLU A 156 15.37 9.32 7.65
N VAL A 157 14.70 10.06 8.52
CA VAL A 157 14.44 11.49 8.33
C VAL A 157 15.40 12.33 9.19
N PRO A 158 15.56 13.63 8.91
CA PRO A 158 16.16 14.55 9.87
C PRO A 158 15.43 14.49 11.23
N MET A 159 16.19 14.51 12.34
CA MET A 159 15.62 14.31 13.68
C MET A 159 14.62 15.42 14.08
N ASP A 160 14.81 16.63 13.58
CA ASP A 160 13.90 17.77 13.74
C ASP A 160 12.57 17.57 12.99
N GLU A 161 12.53 16.76 11.93
CA GLU A 161 11.32 16.41 11.21
C GLU A 161 10.60 15.17 11.77
N ALA A 162 11.29 14.33 12.54
CA ALA A 162 10.80 13.03 13.00
C ALA A 162 9.46 13.11 13.78
N SER A 163 9.21 14.21 14.50
CA SER A 163 7.96 14.44 15.24
C SER A 163 6.68 14.48 14.37
N ARG A 164 6.82 14.57 13.04
CA ARG A 164 5.70 14.63 12.07
C ARG A 164 5.23 13.26 11.61
N PHE A 165 5.97 12.20 11.92
CA PHE A 165 5.79 10.85 11.39
C PHE A 165 5.48 9.82 12.48
N GLY A 166 5.06 8.63 12.08
CA GLY A 166 5.09 7.44 12.93
C GLY A 166 6.51 6.92 13.04
N ILE A 167 7.08 6.95 14.23
CA ILE A 167 8.47 6.60 14.50
C ILE A 167 8.59 5.18 15.02
N MET A 168 9.48 4.41 14.41
CA MET A 168 9.84 3.07 14.84
C MET A 168 11.09 3.12 15.73
N ASN A 169 10.97 2.55 16.91
CA ASN A 169 12.10 2.32 17.78
C ASN A 169 12.51 0.85 17.67
N THR A 170 13.73 0.62 17.21
CA THR A 170 14.27 -0.71 16.93
C THR A 170 15.38 -1.08 17.89
N ARG A 171 15.54 -2.36 18.16
CA ARG A 171 16.79 -2.90 18.74
C ARG A 171 17.90 -2.91 17.67
N GLU A 172 19.10 -3.31 18.06
CA GLU A 172 20.26 -3.43 17.16
C GLU A 172 20.04 -4.46 16.03
N ASP A 173 19.28 -5.52 16.30
CA ASP A 173 18.89 -6.56 15.34
C ASP A 173 17.77 -6.12 14.36
N GLY A 174 17.28 -4.89 14.49
CA GLY A 174 16.20 -4.33 13.68
C GLY A 174 14.78 -4.66 14.16
N SER A 175 14.62 -5.47 15.21
CA SER A 175 13.29 -5.77 15.77
C SER A 175 12.64 -4.51 16.35
N ILE A 176 11.37 -4.29 16.04
CA ILE A 176 10.60 -3.13 16.51
C ILE A 176 10.06 -3.45 17.90
N TYR A 177 10.48 -2.69 18.92
CA TYR A 177 9.95 -2.85 20.28
C TYR A 177 8.89 -1.81 20.63
N GLN A 178 8.82 -0.70 19.87
CA GLN A 178 7.85 0.36 20.11
C GLN A 178 7.58 1.16 18.81
N PHE A 179 6.32 1.52 18.61
CA PHE A 179 5.89 2.45 17.57
C PHE A 179 5.24 3.68 18.23
N ASP A 180 5.74 4.87 17.89
CA ASP A 180 5.25 6.14 18.43
C ASP A 180 4.65 7.00 17.29
N GLU A 181 3.35 7.29 17.33
CA GLU A 181 2.69 8.15 16.34
C GLU A 181 2.91 9.64 16.69
N LYS A 182 3.64 10.37 15.83
CA LYS A 182 3.92 11.82 15.95
C LYS A 182 4.41 12.22 17.34
N PRO A 183 5.51 11.62 17.84
CA PRO A 183 6.00 11.90 19.18
C PRO A 183 6.50 13.34 19.29
N LYS A 184 6.15 14.04 20.37
CA LYS A 184 6.71 15.36 20.68
C LYS A 184 8.23 15.32 20.87
N LYS A 185 8.77 14.19 21.34
CA LYS A 185 10.21 13.94 21.54
C LYS A 185 10.55 12.57 20.94
N PRO A 186 10.92 12.51 19.66
CA PRO A 186 11.26 11.24 18.99
C PRO A 186 12.52 10.61 19.61
N LYS A 187 12.48 9.30 19.85
CA LYS A 187 13.65 8.51 20.32
C LYS A 187 14.54 8.04 19.17
N SER A 188 13.99 8.03 17.97
CA SER A 188 14.56 7.52 16.72
C SER A 188 14.09 8.42 15.58
N ASN A 189 14.81 8.41 14.48
CA ASN A 189 14.45 9.11 13.25
C ASN A 189 13.98 8.16 12.13
N LYS A 190 13.72 6.88 12.45
CA LYS A 190 13.19 5.89 11.52
C LYS A 190 11.68 6.07 11.35
N ALA A 191 11.28 6.82 10.32
CA ALA A 191 9.88 7.08 10.00
C ALA A 191 9.27 5.92 9.20
N SER A 192 8.08 5.49 9.59
CA SER A 192 7.30 4.48 8.85
C SER A 192 6.84 5.04 7.51
N MET A 193 7.05 4.27 6.45
CA MET A 193 6.63 4.64 5.09
C MET A 193 5.18 4.24 4.77
N GLY A 194 4.50 3.52 5.68
CA GLY A 194 3.20 2.91 5.39
C GLY A 194 3.28 1.72 4.41
N ILE A 195 4.42 1.02 4.42
CA ILE A 195 4.69 -0.17 3.61
C ILE A 195 4.94 -1.33 4.56
N TYR A 196 4.15 -2.41 4.42
CA TYR A 196 4.14 -3.52 5.35
C TYR A 196 4.14 -4.85 4.60
N VAL A 197 4.94 -5.82 5.03
CA VAL A 197 4.86 -7.21 4.58
C VAL A 197 4.37 -8.05 5.75
N PHE A 198 3.36 -8.87 5.52
CA PHE A 198 2.81 -9.82 6.50
C PHE A 198 2.96 -11.25 5.98
N THR A 199 3.26 -12.18 6.89
CA THR A 199 3.07 -13.61 6.64
C THR A 199 1.57 -13.92 6.71
N TRP A 200 1.05 -14.63 5.71
CA TRP A 200 -0.39 -14.89 5.55
C TRP A 200 -0.78 -16.35 5.79
N SER A 201 -0.01 -17.30 5.24
CA SER A 201 -0.26 -18.75 5.34
C SER A 201 0.99 -19.53 5.67
#